data_AF-A0A2S9YXG5-F1
#
_entry.id   AF-A0A2S9YXG5-F1
#
_cell.length_a   1.000
_cell.length_b   1.000
_cell.length_c   1.000
_cell.angle_alpha   90.00
_cell.angle_beta   90.00
_cell.angle_gamma   90.00
#
_symmetry.space_group_name_H-M   'P 1'
#
loop_
_entity.id
_entity.type
_entity.pdbx_description
1 polymer ?
#
loop_
_entity_poly.entity_id
_entity_poly.type
_entity_poly.pdbx_seq_one_letter_code
_entity_poly.pdbx_strand_id
1 'polypeptide(L)'
;MRSLSFARAFGLALCGVACRAPTAPSPATNTTSPTPTPSNAATVPVRVVLSPSPDGATAVFELSPSRDALSFAERGNVRRSAWTTSTTGVTLREEGLTADEPWSRAELRLGFDPQEYDRTYPAVTRAGSGAVIYTPALLVEGLDMELAAAPDTFVWPPLQAPYGYSYLGPRDEIRERGDIRLIGFDGLPAWLAQQIEHAVDASLPYYASELGRATSPPTVIASDQSPGPMGFHGDVTENAVIFLRFHGDAWQTSDPKAAQEVAKFVRHEAFHLWNRNHADDAPPWLHEGGAEYAALIAAVTAGVLTEDEGRQRLSRHVGRCRKHVGEQPMASVRSGSDVYDCGVVVQWLADLEARRPNGERSVLALWAEVLEGADARDGYSAASFLDRAGPLAQAFVTTTAGRWTSLEAALPKYGVGLSSTPTADDHRAAVLQHLMRVACGPGPIGYWTERDHIKLDTGEHCGALAGQPKVTKVGGHSLLESADRAFAKVEDACAHQRNIALTTIDGAKIRLSCPDPITLPSVLTLTRVPKLATGPASAPLSTP
;
A
#
# COMPACT_ATOMS: atom_id res chain seq x y z
N MET A 1 -14.57 -19.37 -17.16
CA MET A 1 -13.28 -19.01 -16.54
C MET A 1 -12.86 -17.64 -17.07
N ARG A 2 -13.27 -16.58 -16.37
CA ARG A 2 -12.91 -15.18 -16.67
C ARG A 2 -11.67 -14.87 -15.82
N SER A 3 -10.58 -14.43 -16.44
CA SER A 3 -9.36 -14.00 -15.73
C SER A 3 -9.42 -12.47 -15.68
N LEU A 4 -9.70 -11.89 -14.51
CA LEU A 4 -9.65 -10.45 -14.26
C LEU A 4 -8.21 -10.09 -13.85
N SER A 5 -7.50 -9.35 -14.71
CA SER A 5 -6.21 -8.74 -14.37
C SER A 5 -6.43 -7.28 -14.03
N PHE A 6 -6.18 -6.88 -12.78
CA PHE A 6 -6.22 -5.49 -12.31
C PHE A 6 -4.88 -4.78 -12.56
N ALA A 7 -4.91 -3.58 -13.16
CA ALA A 7 -3.82 -2.60 -13.09
C ALA A 7 -4.41 -1.18 -13.12
N ARG A 8 -4.02 -0.33 -12.17
CA ARG A 8 -4.57 1.02 -11.95
C ARG A 8 -3.57 2.11 -12.37
N ALA A 9 -4.13 3.24 -12.79
CA ALA A 9 -3.43 4.48 -13.12
C ALA A 9 -3.07 5.28 -11.85
N PHE A 10 -1.91 5.93 -11.84
CA PHE A 10 -1.48 6.90 -10.81
C PHE A 10 -1.06 8.22 -11.46
N GLY A 11 -1.56 9.33 -10.93
CA GLY A 11 -1.18 10.70 -11.28
C GLY A 11 -0.49 11.40 -10.11
N LEU A 12 0.54 12.19 -10.41
CA LEU A 12 1.40 12.91 -9.46
C LEU A 12 0.73 14.14 -8.81
N ALA A 13 1.11 14.44 -7.56
CA ALA A 13 1.30 15.81 -7.08
C ALA A 13 2.37 15.88 -5.98
N LEU A 14 3.24 16.90 -6.07
CA LEU A 14 4.37 17.23 -5.17
C LEU A 14 3.95 18.30 -4.15
N CYS A 15 4.50 18.27 -2.93
CA CYS A 15 5.08 19.43 -2.23
C CYS A 15 5.67 19.04 -0.87
N GLY A 16 6.80 19.64 -0.51
CA GLY A 16 7.45 19.49 0.80
C GLY A 16 7.53 20.83 1.54
N VAL A 17 7.56 20.78 2.86
CA VAL A 17 7.98 21.87 3.75
C VAL A 17 8.61 21.28 5.01
N ALA A 18 9.76 21.84 5.42
CA ALA A 18 10.54 21.43 6.59
C ALA A 18 10.04 22.14 7.87
N CYS A 19 9.98 21.42 9.00
CA CYS A 19 9.81 22.02 10.32
C CYS A 19 11.04 21.77 11.23
N ARG A 20 11.49 22.84 11.88
CA ARG A 20 12.59 22.86 12.86
C ARG A 20 12.10 22.37 14.23
N ALA A 21 12.91 21.54 14.89
CA ALA A 21 12.68 21.06 16.26
C ALA A 21 12.94 22.15 17.32
N PRO A 22 12.21 22.13 18.46
CA PRO A 22 12.54 22.92 19.64
C PRO A 22 13.57 22.21 20.55
N THR A 23 14.43 23.02 21.15
CA THR A 23 15.50 22.64 22.10
C THR A 23 15.01 22.05 23.42
N ALA A 24 15.68 21.00 23.89
CA ALA A 24 15.45 20.33 25.17
C ALA A 24 15.92 21.16 26.38
N PRO A 25 15.25 21.05 27.55
CA PRO A 25 15.81 21.50 28.83
C PRO A 25 16.54 20.37 29.60
N SER A 26 17.61 20.76 30.27
CA SER A 26 18.46 19.95 31.17
C SER A 26 17.75 19.45 32.44
N PRO A 27 18.26 18.40 33.10
CA PRO A 27 17.59 17.75 34.22
C PRO A 27 17.80 18.52 35.53
N ALA A 28 16.72 18.72 36.28
CA ALA A 28 16.75 19.23 37.66
C ALA A 28 16.44 18.10 38.66
N THR A 29 17.11 18.20 39.80
CA THR A 29 17.29 17.24 40.89
C THR A 29 16.06 16.98 41.75
N ASN A 30 15.96 15.74 42.23
CA ASN A 30 15.01 15.22 43.21
C ASN A 30 14.83 16.12 44.45
N THR A 31 13.59 16.54 44.71
CA THR A 31 13.14 16.96 46.05
C THR A 31 11.78 16.34 46.35
N THR A 32 11.65 15.86 47.59
CA THR A 32 10.59 15.05 48.19
C THR A 32 9.22 15.75 48.14
N SER A 33 8.19 15.06 47.64
CA SER A 33 6.81 15.57 47.60
C SER A 33 6.03 15.33 48.91
N PRO A 34 5.26 16.32 49.39
CA PRO A 34 4.21 16.12 50.38
C PRO A 34 2.91 15.61 49.74
N THR A 35 2.05 15.01 50.57
CA THR A 35 0.76 14.40 50.26
C THR A 35 -0.17 15.30 49.42
N PRO A 36 -0.83 14.80 48.35
CA PRO A 36 -1.64 15.63 47.47
C PRO A 36 -3.01 15.95 48.08
N THR A 37 -3.28 17.25 48.20
CA THR A 37 -4.63 17.86 48.26
C THR A 37 -5.41 17.48 46.98
N PRO A 38 -6.76 17.42 46.97
CA PRO A 38 -7.51 17.10 45.76
C PRO A 38 -7.20 18.14 44.69
N SER A 39 -6.46 17.72 43.66
CA SER A 39 -6.14 18.54 42.51
C SER A 39 -7.46 18.90 41.82
N ASN A 40 -7.75 20.19 41.68
CA ASN A 40 -8.69 20.66 40.67
C ASN A 40 -8.27 20.01 39.35
N ALA A 41 -9.10 19.12 38.80
CA ALA A 41 -8.83 18.51 37.51
C ALA A 41 -8.66 19.65 36.50
N ALA A 42 -7.46 19.79 35.95
CA ALA A 42 -7.20 20.78 34.91
C ALA A 42 -8.15 20.48 33.75
N THR A 43 -9.00 21.44 33.40
CA THR A 43 -9.93 21.31 32.29
C THR A 43 -9.13 21.18 30.99
N VAL A 44 -9.33 20.08 30.27
CA VAL A 44 -8.71 19.86 28.97
C VAL A 44 -9.22 20.93 27.99
N PRO A 45 -8.36 21.62 27.22
CA PRO A 45 -8.77 22.72 26.35
C PRO A 45 -9.82 22.36 25.30
N VAL A 46 -9.76 21.12 24.78
CA VAL A 46 -10.69 20.59 23.78
C VAL A 46 -11.14 19.20 24.20
N ARG A 47 -12.45 18.96 24.17
CA ARG A 47 -13.03 17.63 24.32
C ARG A 47 -13.91 17.32 23.11
N VAL A 48 -13.71 16.16 22.49
CA VAL A 48 -14.51 15.71 21.34
C VAL A 48 -15.28 14.46 21.71
N VAL A 49 -16.60 14.55 21.69
CA VAL A 49 -17.50 13.42 22.00
C VAL A 49 -18.04 12.81 20.71
N LEU A 50 -17.72 11.54 20.47
CA LEU A 50 -18.15 10.77 19.31
C LEU A 50 -19.42 9.96 19.59
N SER A 51 -20.36 9.99 18.66
CA SER A 51 -21.57 9.17 18.68
C SER A 51 -21.86 8.56 17.30
N PRO A 52 -22.40 7.34 17.23
CA PRO A 52 -22.72 6.71 15.95
C PRO A 52 -23.92 7.39 15.31
N SER A 53 -23.97 7.38 13.98
CA SER A 53 -25.14 7.81 13.21
C SER A 53 -25.38 6.87 12.02
N PRO A 54 -26.58 6.80 11.44
CA PRO A 54 -26.86 5.92 10.30
C PRO A 54 -25.93 6.14 9.09
N ASP A 55 -25.48 7.39 8.91
CA ASP A 55 -24.67 7.84 7.78
C ASP A 55 -23.19 8.08 8.14
N GLY A 56 -22.75 7.63 9.31
CA GLY A 56 -21.36 7.74 9.77
C GLY A 56 -21.28 7.96 11.27
N ALA A 57 -20.78 9.12 11.69
CA ALA A 57 -20.71 9.50 13.10
C ALA A 57 -21.00 10.99 13.31
N THR A 58 -21.24 11.38 14.54
CA THR A 58 -21.30 12.79 14.96
C THR A 58 -20.19 13.05 15.96
N ALA A 59 -19.45 14.16 15.77
CA ALA A 59 -18.44 14.65 16.68
C ALA A 59 -18.87 15.99 17.29
N VAL A 60 -18.95 16.04 18.61
CA VAL A 60 -19.24 17.27 19.35
C VAL A 60 -17.95 17.79 19.97
N PHE A 61 -17.47 18.94 19.48
CA PHE A 61 -16.35 19.69 20.03
C PHE A 61 -16.85 20.57 21.18
N GLU A 62 -16.24 20.44 22.35
CA GLU A 62 -16.46 21.24 23.56
C GLU A 62 -15.14 21.95 23.90
N LEU A 63 -15.15 23.29 23.95
CA LEU A 63 -13.95 24.12 24.14
C LEU A 63 -13.97 24.87 25.46
N SER A 64 -12.82 24.90 26.12
CA SER A 64 -12.59 25.67 27.34
C SER A 64 -11.20 26.31 27.32
N PRO A 65 -11.06 27.62 27.05
CA PRO A 65 -12.11 28.63 26.81
C PRO A 65 -12.71 28.55 25.39
N SER A 66 -13.73 29.37 25.12
CA SER A 66 -14.28 29.55 23.77
C SER A 66 -13.25 30.15 22.80
N ARG A 67 -13.40 29.85 21.51
CA ARG A 67 -12.49 30.25 20.43
C ARG A 67 -13.27 30.63 19.18
N ASP A 68 -12.71 31.49 18.35
CA ASP A 68 -13.22 31.84 17.02
C ASP A 68 -12.76 30.83 15.95
N ALA A 69 -11.58 30.23 16.11
CA ALA A 69 -11.03 29.23 15.19
C ALA A 69 -10.35 28.04 15.88
N LEU A 70 -10.37 26.90 15.20
CA LEU A 70 -9.56 25.70 15.47
C LEU A 70 -8.96 25.19 14.17
N SER A 71 -7.70 24.76 14.21
CA SER A 71 -7.04 24.08 13.10
C SER A 71 -6.91 22.59 13.39
N PHE A 72 -7.20 21.73 12.42
CA PHE A 72 -6.87 20.33 12.53
C PHE A 72 -5.34 20.13 12.53
N ALA A 73 -4.85 19.18 13.33
CA ALA A 73 -3.45 18.82 13.36
C ALA A 73 -3.05 18.08 12.06
N GLU A 74 -3.87 17.13 11.64
CA GLU A 74 -3.66 16.39 10.38
C GLU A 74 -4.35 17.09 9.21
N ARG A 75 -3.57 17.85 8.45
CA ARG A 75 -4.04 18.64 7.30
C ARG A 75 -3.78 17.96 5.96
N GLY A 76 -2.68 17.23 5.86
CA GLY A 76 -2.36 16.41 4.69
C GLY A 76 -3.05 15.05 4.77
N ASN A 77 -3.36 14.44 3.62
CA ASN A 77 -3.72 13.02 3.54
C ASN A 77 -4.95 12.57 4.38
N VAL A 78 -5.87 13.47 4.75
CA VAL A 78 -7.15 13.09 5.37
C VAL A 78 -8.30 13.71 4.62
N ARG A 79 -9.31 12.89 4.30
CA ARG A 79 -10.49 13.35 3.58
C ARG A 79 -11.58 13.81 4.53
N ARG A 80 -12.07 15.04 4.35
CA ARG A 80 -13.20 15.61 5.12
C ARG A 80 -14.33 16.11 4.23
N SER A 81 -14.38 15.70 2.95
CA SER A 81 -15.37 16.21 2.00
C SER A 81 -16.81 15.79 2.31
N ALA A 82 -17.00 14.71 3.07
CA ALA A 82 -18.31 14.26 3.53
C ALA A 82 -18.72 14.88 4.88
N TRP A 83 -17.87 15.74 5.46
CA TRP A 83 -18.13 16.33 6.77
C TRP A 83 -18.94 17.61 6.64
N THR A 84 -19.85 17.84 7.58
CA THR A 84 -20.66 19.06 7.64
C THR A 84 -20.81 19.53 9.08
N THR A 85 -21.14 20.81 9.28
CA THR A 85 -21.46 21.37 10.60
C THR A 85 -22.95 21.70 10.67
N SER A 86 -23.59 21.36 11.78
CA SER A 86 -24.97 21.75 12.09
C SER A 86 -25.03 22.99 13.01
N THR A 87 -23.89 23.51 13.44
CA THR A 87 -23.79 24.60 14.41
C THR A 87 -23.89 25.96 13.75
N THR A 88 -24.90 26.75 14.13
CA THR A 88 -25.09 28.12 13.64
C THR A 88 -23.87 28.99 13.92
N GLY A 89 -23.39 29.72 12.91
CA GLY A 89 -22.25 30.64 13.03
C GLY A 89 -20.88 29.98 12.91
N VAL A 90 -20.79 28.64 12.95
CA VAL A 90 -19.54 27.89 12.74
C VAL A 90 -19.50 27.35 11.32
N THR A 91 -18.38 27.56 10.64
CA THR A 91 -18.11 27.07 9.29
C THR A 91 -17.01 26.02 9.33
N LEU A 92 -17.25 24.87 8.69
CA LEU A 92 -16.22 23.87 8.43
C LEU A 92 -15.42 24.26 7.18
N ARG A 93 -14.11 24.29 7.33
CA ARG A 93 -13.10 24.47 6.27
C ARG A 93 -12.23 23.21 6.21
N GLU A 94 -11.47 23.07 5.15
CA GLU A 94 -10.51 21.96 5.00
C GLU A 94 -9.51 21.91 6.17
N GLU A 95 -9.00 23.08 6.56
CA GLU A 95 -8.00 23.25 7.62
C GLU A 95 -8.59 23.18 9.04
N GLY A 96 -9.91 23.26 9.23
CA GLY A 96 -10.49 23.39 10.57
C GLY A 96 -11.88 24.02 10.66
N LEU A 97 -12.20 24.57 11.83
CA LEU A 97 -13.47 25.21 12.15
C LEU A 97 -13.26 26.72 12.40
N THR A 98 -14.12 27.55 11.83
CA THR A 98 -14.03 29.03 11.95
C THR A 98 -15.40 29.65 12.20
N ALA A 99 -15.47 30.71 12.99
CA ALA A 99 -16.67 31.50 13.25
C ALA A 99 -16.33 32.99 13.39
N ASP A 100 -17.33 33.87 13.20
CA ASP A 100 -17.17 35.32 13.39
C ASP A 100 -17.17 35.71 14.88
N GLU A 101 -17.77 34.90 15.74
CA GLU A 101 -17.81 35.07 17.20
C GLU A 101 -17.24 33.84 17.93
N PRO A 102 -16.61 34.00 19.11
CA PRO A 102 -16.10 32.86 19.87
C PRO A 102 -17.20 31.87 20.26
N TRP A 103 -16.96 30.59 20.02
CA TRP A 103 -17.86 29.48 20.35
C TRP A 103 -17.20 28.52 21.34
N SER A 104 -18.01 27.85 22.17
CA SER A 104 -17.56 26.82 23.10
C SER A 104 -18.07 25.42 22.75
N ARG A 105 -18.98 25.31 21.79
CA ARG A 105 -19.53 24.03 21.32
C ARG A 105 -19.78 24.06 19.81
N ALA A 106 -19.34 23.02 19.11
CA ALA A 106 -19.71 22.78 17.72
C ALA A 106 -19.97 21.29 17.47
N GLU A 107 -20.94 21.00 16.63
CA GLU A 107 -21.32 19.65 16.19
C GLU A 107 -20.98 19.47 14.72
N LEU A 108 -20.19 18.43 14.44
CA LEU A 108 -19.87 17.96 13.10
C LEU A 108 -20.55 16.63 12.82
N ARG A 109 -21.15 16.51 11.64
CA ARG A 109 -21.56 15.24 11.06
C ARG A 109 -20.42 14.73 10.20
N LEU A 110 -19.91 13.55 10.55
CA LEU A 110 -18.83 12.86 9.86
C LEU A 110 -19.46 11.79 8.95
N GLY A 111 -19.81 12.16 7.72
CA GLY A 111 -20.39 11.23 6.75
C GLY A 111 -19.37 10.18 6.29
N PHE A 112 -19.84 8.99 5.92
CA PHE A 112 -19.00 8.00 5.25
C PHE A 112 -18.35 8.58 3.99
N ASP A 113 -17.06 8.31 3.82
CA ASP A 113 -16.34 8.78 2.64
C ASP A 113 -16.91 8.13 1.37
N PRO A 114 -17.23 8.92 0.32
CA PRO A 114 -17.89 8.42 -0.88
C PRO A 114 -16.92 7.80 -1.89
N GLN A 115 -15.61 7.98 -1.71
CA GLN A 115 -14.57 7.40 -2.56
C GLN A 115 -13.24 7.30 -1.81
N GLU A 116 -12.43 6.29 -2.10
CA GLU A 116 -11.04 6.18 -1.63
C GLU A 116 -10.09 6.63 -2.75
N TYR A 117 -9.21 7.60 -2.47
CA TYR A 117 -8.21 8.07 -3.43
C TYR A 117 -6.81 7.91 -2.87
N ASP A 118 -5.95 7.23 -3.62
CA ASP A 118 -4.50 7.17 -3.41
C ASP A 118 -4.10 6.86 -1.95
N ARG A 119 -3.21 7.67 -1.35
CA ARG A 119 -2.68 7.52 0.01
C ARG A 119 -3.40 8.41 1.05
N THR A 120 -4.61 8.86 0.73
CA THR A 120 -5.40 9.69 1.66
C THR A 120 -6.20 8.77 2.56
N TYR A 121 -6.03 8.89 3.87
CA TYR A 121 -6.81 8.14 4.85
C TYR A 121 -8.29 8.50 4.72
N PRO A 122 -9.18 7.52 4.50
CA PRO A 122 -10.62 7.75 4.68
C PRO A 122 -10.86 8.07 6.15
N ALA A 123 -11.48 9.22 6.41
CA ALA A 123 -11.71 9.65 7.77
C ALA A 123 -12.84 8.85 8.42
N VAL A 124 -13.85 8.44 7.63
CA VAL A 124 -14.94 7.58 8.12
C VAL A 124 -15.31 6.53 7.07
N THR A 125 -15.19 5.26 7.43
CA THR A 125 -15.57 4.12 6.57
C THR A 125 -16.58 3.22 7.29
N ARG A 126 -17.49 2.60 6.54
CA ARG A 126 -18.44 1.63 7.12
C ARG A 126 -17.76 0.29 7.34
N ALA A 127 -18.01 -0.35 8.48
CA ALA A 127 -17.68 -1.76 8.72
C ALA A 127 -18.83 -2.40 9.51
N GLY A 128 -19.47 -3.41 8.92
CA GLY A 128 -20.74 -3.94 9.44
C GLY A 128 -21.80 -2.84 9.58
N SER A 129 -22.44 -2.75 10.75
CA SER A 129 -23.41 -1.70 11.06
C SER A 129 -22.78 -0.45 11.70
N GLY A 130 -21.51 -0.49 12.07
CA GLY A 130 -20.80 0.64 12.69
C GLY A 130 -19.96 1.48 11.71
N ALA A 131 -19.21 2.41 12.29
CA ALA A 131 -18.31 3.31 11.59
C ALA A 131 -16.87 3.17 12.10
N VAL A 132 -15.92 3.07 11.19
CA VAL A 132 -14.48 3.11 11.45
C VAL A 132 -14.00 4.52 11.23
N ILE A 133 -13.51 5.16 12.28
CA ILE A 133 -13.07 6.56 12.27
C ILE A 133 -11.56 6.61 12.37
N TYR A 134 -10.90 7.33 11.47
CA TYR A 134 -9.49 7.69 11.60
C TYR A 134 -9.38 8.82 12.63
N THR A 135 -9.11 8.48 13.89
CA THR A 135 -9.11 9.46 15.00
C THR A 135 -8.10 10.60 14.85
N PRO A 136 -6.93 10.44 14.19
CA PRO A 136 -6.04 11.57 13.90
C PRO A 136 -6.70 12.70 13.10
N ALA A 137 -7.74 12.39 12.31
CA ALA A 137 -8.51 13.38 11.57
C ALA A 137 -9.22 14.42 12.46
N LEU A 138 -9.40 14.12 13.75
CA LEU A 138 -10.12 14.97 14.71
C LEU A 138 -9.17 15.76 15.62
N LEU A 139 -7.86 15.48 15.58
CA LEU A 139 -6.88 16.15 16.42
C LEU A 139 -6.79 17.64 16.07
N VAL A 140 -6.56 18.47 17.09
CA VAL A 140 -6.46 19.91 16.96
C VAL A 140 -5.01 20.35 17.18
N GLU A 141 -4.51 21.22 16.32
CA GLU A 141 -3.13 21.67 16.37
C GLU A 141 -2.84 22.50 17.61
N GLY A 142 -1.73 22.17 18.30
CA GLY A 142 -1.20 22.97 19.41
C GLY A 142 -2.06 22.98 20.67
N LEU A 143 -3.06 22.10 20.78
CA LEU A 143 -3.95 22.00 21.94
C LEU A 143 -4.00 20.57 22.47
N ASP A 144 -3.96 20.45 23.80
CA ASP A 144 -4.31 19.20 24.48
C ASP A 144 -5.80 18.89 24.24
N MET A 145 -6.09 17.62 23.98
CA MET A 145 -7.42 17.16 23.63
C MET A 145 -7.78 15.84 24.30
N GLU A 146 -9.06 15.69 24.63
CA GLU A 146 -9.68 14.43 25.05
C GLU A 146 -10.64 13.95 23.95
N LEU A 147 -10.44 12.73 23.45
CA LEU A 147 -11.45 12.03 22.65
C LEU A 147 -12.28 11.12 23.57
N ALA A 148 -13.61 11.26 23.50
CA ALA A 148 -14.55 10.49 24.30
C ALA A 148 -15.68 9.93 23.43
N ALA A 149 -16.34 8.89 23.93
CA ALA A 149 -17.56 8.35 23.36
C ALA A 149 -18.78 8.94 24.07
N ALA A 150 -19.89 9.10 23.35
CA ALA A 150 -21.17 9.39 23.96
C ALA A 150 -21.60 8.22 24.88
N PRO A 151 -22.50 8.47 25.86
CA PRO A 151 -23.08 7.40 26.66
C PRO A 151 -23.64 6.28 25.79
N ASP A 152 -23.50 5.04 26.26
CA ASP A 152 -23.97 3.81 25.58
C ASP A 152 -23.35 3.53 24.20
N THR A 153 -22.39 4.35 23.77
CA THR A 153 -21.62 4.12 22.56
C THR A 153 -20.44 3.22 22.86
N PHE A 154 -20.39 2.06 22.20
CA PHE A 154 -19.24 1.18 22.28
C PHE A 154 -18.18 1.63 21.25
N VAL A 155 -16.92 1.67 21.70
CA VAL A 155 -15.77 2.08 20.86
C VAL A 155 -14.62 1.10 21.04
N TRP A 156 -13.97 0.74 19.94
CA TRP A 156 -12.79 -0.10 19.97
C TRP A 156 -11.77 0.18 18.85
N PRO A 157 -10.46 0.27 19.14
CA PRO A 157 -9.88 0.38 20.48
C PRO A 157 -10.43 1.60 21.25
N PRO A 158 -10.26 1.67 22.58
CA PRO A 158 -10.60 2.87 23.33
C PRO A 158 -9.91 4.10 22.72
N LEU A 159 -10.57 5.26 22.74
CA LEU A 159 -10.12 6.52 22.11
C LEU A 159 -8.90 7.18 22.81
N GLN A 160 -8.17 6.41 23.61
CA GLN A 160 -6.97 6.85 24.31
C GLN A 160 -5.76 6.65 23.38
N ALA A 161 -4.75 7.53 23.49
CA ALA A 161 -3.53 7.42 22.71
C ALA A 161 -2.83 6.05 22.91
N PRO A 162 -2.20 5.47 21.87
CA PRO A 162 -1.89 6.07 20.57
C PRO A 162 -3.12 6.19 19.64
N TYR A 163 -3.15 7.24 18.82
CA TYR A 163 -4.24 7.50 17.89
C TYR A 163 -4.14 6.61 16.64
N GLY A 164 -5.29 6.33 16.03
CA GLY A 164 -5.39 5.45 14.87
C GLY A 164 -6.84 5.25 14.45
N TYR A 165 -7.14 4.15 13.78
CA TYR A 165 -8.53 3.79 13.52
C TYR A 165 -9.24 3.36 14.81
N SER A 166 -10.53 3.68 14.92
CA SER A 166 -11.41 3.22 15.98
C SER A 166 -12.79 2.92 15.41
N TYR A 167 -13.31 1.74 15.73
CA TYR A 167 -14.68 1.33 15.43
C TYR A 167 -15.65 1.92 16.45
N LEU A 168 -16.74 2.49 15.95
CA LEU A 168 -17.85 3.07 16.68
C LEU A 168 -19.14 2.35 16.25
N GLY A 169 -19.69 1.48 17.10
CA GLY A 169 -20.84 0.68 16.72
C GLY A 169 -21.21 -0.42 17.71
N PRO A 170 -22.13 -1.34 17.35
CA PRO A 170 -22.58 -2.40 18.24
C PRO A 170 -21.45 -3.33 18.68
N ARG A 171 -21.47 -3.71 19.96
CA ARG A 171 -20.44 -4.56 20.58
C ARG A 171 -20.48 -6.01 20.07
N ASP A 172 -21.66 -6.48 19.69
CA ASP A 172 -21.89 -7.84 19.18
C ASP A 172 -21.27 -8.08 17.79
N GLU A 173 -20.87 -7.02 17.07
CA GLU A 173 -20.07 -7.16 15.84
C GLU A 173 -18.59 -7.45 16.08
N ILE A 174 -18.15 -7.44 17.34
CA ILE A 174 -16.78 -7.77 17.72
C ILE A 174 -16.71 -9.24 18.08
N ARG A 175 -15.96 -9.99 17.28
CA ARG A 175 -15.70 -11.40 17.52
C ARG A 175 -14.28 -11.56 18.05
N GLU A 176 -14.15 -12.18 19.21
CA GLU A 176 -12.86 -12.53 19.80
C GLU A 176 -12.38 -13.87 19.21
N ARG A 177 -11.13 -13.92 18.74
CA ARG A 177 -10.49 -15.11 18.17
C ARG A 177 -9.08 -15.25 18.74
N GLY A 178 -8.96 -15.98 19.85
CA GLY A 178 -7.73 -15.96 20.65
C GLY A 178 -7.49 -14.56 21.19
N ASP A 179 -6.32 -13.99 20.90
CA ASP A 179 -5.99 -12.60 21.27
C ASP A 179 -6.38 -11.57 20.18
N ILE A 180 -6.90 -12.03 19.03
CA ILE A 180 -7.27 -11.16 17.91
C ILE A 180 -8.74 -10.76 18.03
N ARG A 181 -9.03 -9.48 17.75
CA ARG A 181 -10.40 -8.99 17.59
C ARG A 181 -10.75 -8.82 16.13
N LEU A 182 -11.91 -9.30 15.72
CA LEU A 182 -12.40 -9.22 14.35
C LEU A 182 -13.67 -8.37 14.31
N ILE A 183 -13.73 -7.38 13.42
CA ILE A 183 -14.86 -6.44 13.28
C ILE A 183 -15.29 -6.34 11.82
N GLY A 184 -16.61 -6.35 11.57
CA GLY A 184 -17.20 -6.22 10.23
C GLY A 184 -17.26 -7.52 9.42
N PHE A 185 -16.83 -8.65 9.99
CA PHE A 185 -16.72 -9.92 9.27
C PHE A 185 -18.07 -10.57 8.92
N ASP A 186 -19.12 -10.29 9.68
CA ASP A 186 -20.46 -10.83 9.39
C ASP A 186 -21.11 -10.17 8.17
N GLY A 187 -20.62 -9.00 7.76
CA GLY A 187 -21.02 -8.32 6.53
C GLY A 187 -20.28 -8.80 5.28
N LEU A 188 -19.20 -9.58 5.42
CA LEU A 188 -18.37 -10.02 4.30
C LEU A 188 -18.90 -11.30 3.65
N PRO A 189 -18.58 -11.55 2.37
CA PRO A 189 -18.68 -12.88 1.78
C PRO A 189 -17.92 -13.91 2.61
N ALA A 190 -18.56 -15.05 2.93
CA ALA A 190 -18.00 -16.05 3.85
C ALA A 190 -16.59 -16.54 3.48
N TRP A 191 -16.31 -16.70 2.18
CA TRP A 191 -15.00 -17.11 1.69
C TRP A 191 -13.91 -16.06 1.97
N LEU A 192 -14.26 -14.78 1.87
CA LEU A 192 -13.34 -13.66 2.09
C LEU A 192 -13.02 -13.53 3.57
N ALA A 193 -14.06 -13.56 4.42
CA ALA A 193 -13.91 -13.61 5.88
C ALA A 193 -12.98 -14.75 6.31
N GLN A 194 -13.25 -15.98 5.85
CA GLN A 194 -12.43 -17.15 6.15
C GLN A 194 -10.98 -16.98 5.67
N GLN A 195 -10.77 -16.43 4.47
CA GLN A 195 -9.43 -16.25 3.91
C GLN A 195 -8.61 -15.20 4.69
N ILE A 196 -9.25 -14.12 5.15
CA ILE A 196 -8.63 -13.11 6.00
C ILE A 196 -8.27 -13.72 7.35
N GLU A 197 -9.22 -14.37 8.03
CA GLU A 197 -8.99 -15.00 9.34
C GLU A 197 -7.82 -15.96 9.30
N HIS A 198 -7.82 -16.87 8.32
CA HIS A 198 -6.75 -17.83 8.15
C HIS A 198 -5.39 -17.16 7.88
N ALA A 199 -5.37 -16.12 7.05
CA ALA A 199 -4.13 -15.41 6.77
C ALA A 199 -3.59 -14.67 8.01
N VAL A 200 -4.44 -14.04 8.83
CA VAL A 200 -4.02 -13.40 10.09
C VAL A 200 -3.48 -14.44 11.07
N ASP A 201 -4.23 -15.52 11.31
CA ASP A 201 -3.86 -16.60 12.23
C ASP A 201 -2.49 -17.23 11.87
N ALA A 202 -2.19 -17.32 10.58
CA ALA A 202 -0.90 -17.83 10.10
C ALA A 202 0.23 -16.78 10.19
N SER A 203 -0.07 -15.50 9.94
CA SER A 203 0.94 -14.44 9.80
C SER A 203 1.53 -14.01 11.14
N LEU A 204 0.68 -13.80 12.15
CA LEU A 204 1.12 -13.27 13.45
C LEU A 204 2.14 -14.18 14.16
N PRO A 205 1.89 -15.49 14.36
CA PRO A 205 2.88 -16.36 15.00
C PRO A 205 4.13 -16.55 14.13
N TYR A 206 3.98 -16.58 12.81
CA TYR A 206 5.12 -16.67 11.89
C TYR A 206 6.06 -15.47 12.03
N TYR A 207 5.53 -14.25 11.91
CA TYR A 207 6.35 -13.04 12.07
C TYR A 207 6.87 -12.87 13.49
N ALA A 208 6.09 -13.21 14.52
CA ALA A 208 6.58 -13.18 15.89
C ALA A 208 7.79 -14.09 16.10
N SER A 209 7.77 -15.28 15.50
CA SER A 209 8.88 -16.24 15.55
C SER A 209 10.10 -15.75 14.78
N GLU A 210 9.93 -15.29 13.54
CA GLU A 210 11.04 -14.87 12.67
C GLU A 210 11.68 -13.55 13.15
N LEU A 211 10.89 -12.65 13.74
CA LEU A 211 11.36 -11.36 14.23
C LEU A 211 11.76 -11.37 15.72
N GLY A 212 11.58 -12.51 16.41
CA GLY A 212 11.96 -12.70 17.81
C GLY A 212 11.14 -11.89 18.82
N ARG A 213 10.01 -11.31 18.42
CA ARG A 213 9.14 -10.50 19.29
C ARG A 213 7.68 -10.55 18.83
N ALA A 214 6.76 -10.66 19.79
CA ALA A 214 5.34 -10.49 19.55
C ALA A 214 4.96 -9.00 19.45
N THR A 215 3.82 -8.72 18.82
CA THR A 215 3.20 -7.39 18.82
C THR A 215 2.11 -7.35 19.88
N SER A 216 1.59 -6.14 20.17
CA SER A 216 0.29 -6.02 20.83
C SER A 216 -0.76 -6.82 20.03
N PRO A 217 -1.71 -7.47 20.71
CA PRO A 217 -2.76 -8.20 20.02
C PRO A 217 -3.56 -7.28 19.08
N PRO A 218 -3.65 -7.60 17.79
CA PRO A 218 -4.22 -6.68 16.84
C PRO A 218 -5.75 -6.74 16.83
N THR A 219 -6.34 -5.66 16.35
CA THR A 219 -7.72 -5.63 15.91
C THR A 219 -7.73 -5.64 14.39
N VAL A 220 -8.46 -6.57 13.79
CA VAL A 220 -8.65 -6.64 12.35
C VAL A 220 -10.06 -6.17 12.05
N ILE A 221 -10.15 -5.05 11.34
CA ILE A 221 -11.39 -4.52 10.82
C ILE A 221 -11.39 -4.79 9.32
N ALA A 222 -12.50 -5.30 8.80
CA ALA A 222 -12.63 -5.56 7.37
C ALA A 222 -13.97 -5.05 6.83
N SER A 223 -13.95 -4.52 5.60
CA SER A 223 -15.14 -4.01 4.92
C SER A 223 -15.07 -4.23 3.41
N ASP A 224 -16.16 -4.71 2.81
CA ASP A 224 -16.37 -4.73 1.35
C ASP A 224 -17.29 -3.59 0.87
N GLN A 225 -17.65 -2.69 1.79
CA GLN A 225 -18.57 -1.56 1.56
C GLN A 225 -17.82 -0.25 1.31
N SER A 226 -16.50 -0.30 1.26
CA SER A 226 -15.67 0.86 0.96
C SER A 226 -15.78 1.20 -0.53
N PRO A 227 -15.93 2.47 -0.91
CA PRO A 227 -15.95 2.86 -2.31
C PRO A 227 -14.54 2.82 -2.91
N GLY A 228 -14.41 2.35 -4.16
CA GLY A 228 -13.13 2.22 -4.86
C GLY A 228 -12.46 3.57 -5.20
N PRO A 229 -11.51 3.64 -6.16
CA PRO A 229 -11.41 2.70 -7.28
C PRO A 229 -10.45 1.51 -7.04
N MET A 230 -9.82 1.35 -5.87
CA MET A 230 -8.84 0.26 -5.62
C MET A 230 -9.54 -1.07 -5.65
N GLY A 231 -8.86 -2.15 -6.04
CA GLY A 231 -9.45 -3.48 -5.83
C GLY A 231 -9.57 -3.76 -4.33
N PHE A 232 -8.51 -3.43 -3.59
CA PHE A 232 -8.42 -3.49 -2.14
C PHE A 232 -7.36 -2.50 -1.64
N HIS A 233 -7.42 -2.13 -0.35
CA HIS A 233 -6.47 -1.28 0.35
C HIS A 233 -6.38 -1.71 1.82
N GLY A 234 -5.21 -1.57 2.44
CA GLY A 234 -4.97 -1.88 3.84
C GLY A 234 -4.22 -0.77 4.55
N ASP A 235 -4.51 -0.57 5.83
CA ASP A 235 -3.74 0.29 6.71
C ASP A 235 -3.45 -0.42 8.02
N VAL A 236 -2.32 -0.07 8.64
CA VAL A 236 -2.02 -0.44 10.02
C VAL A 236 -1.67 0.78 10.85
N THR A 237 -2.45 1.05 11.89
CA THR A 237 -2.24 2.20 12.78
C THR A 237 -1.50 1.84 14.06
N GLU A 238 -0.99 2.86 14.77
CA GLU A 238 -0.15 2.70 15.97
C GLU A 238 -0.82 1.90 17.10
N ASN A 239 -2.14 1.99 17.20
CA ASN A 239 -2.97 1.23 18.14
C ASN A 239 -3.24 -0.23 17.72
N ALA A 240 -2.41 -0.78 16.82
CA ALA A 240 -2.47 -2.17 16.34
C ALA A 240 -3.80 -2.54 15.66
N VAL A 241 -4.44 -1.58 14.99
CA VAL A 241 -5.58 -1.86 14.10
C VAL A 241 -5.06 -2.13 12.70
N ILE A 242 -5.40 -3.29 12.15
CA ILE A 242 -5.30 -3.61 10.72
C ILE A 242 -6.67 -3.33 10.11
N PHE A 243 -6.77 -2.38 9.19
CA PHE A 243 -8.01 -2.07 8.50
C PHE A 243 -7.95 -2.47 7.02
N LEU A 244 -8.71 -3.51 6.66
CA LEU A 244 -8.76 -4.08 5.32
C LEU A 244 -10.02 -3.61 4.58
N ARG A 245 -9.84 -3.04 3.40
CA ARG A 245 -10.93 -2.54 2.56
C ARG A 245 -10.90 -3.24 1.23
N PHE A 246 -12.03 -3.82 0.84
CA PHE A 246 -12.24 -4.50 -0.43
C PHE A 246 -13.30 -3.74 -1.21
N HIS A 247 -13.10 -3.56 -2.51
CA HIS A 247 -14.02 -2.76 -3.32
C HIS A 247 -14.50 -3.50 -4.56
N GLY A 248 -15.79 -3.30 -4.86
CA GLY A 248 -16.43 -3.82 -6.06
C GLY A 248 -16.76 -5.31 -5.99
N ASP A 249 -17.40 -5.79 -7.05
CA ASP A 249 -18.03 -7.12 -7.06
C ASP A 249 -17.04 -8.28 -7.18
N ALA A 250 -15.75 -8.00 -7.41
CA ALA A 250 -14.72 -9.02 -7.56
C ALA A 250 -14.56 -9.90 -6.31
N TRP A 251 -14.99 -9.40 -5.14
CA TRP A 251 -14.86 -10.10 -3.86
C TRP A 251 -16.11 -10.88 -3.46
N GLN A 252 -17.20 -10.75 -4.23
CA GLN A 252 -18.47 -11.42 -3.91
C GLN A 252 -18.44 -12.92 -4.25
N THR A 253 -17.53 -13.36 -5.11
CA THR A 253 -17.38 -14.76 -5.50
C THR A 253 -15.95 -15.23 -5.25
N SER A 254 -15.81 -16.44 -4.71
CA SER A 254 -14.51 -17.06 -4.49
C SER A 254 -13.81 -17.34 -5.82
N ASP A 255 -12.54 -16.96 -5.90
CA ASP A 255 -11.62 -17.31 -6.98
C ASP A 255 -10.26 -17.69 -6.36
N PRO A 256 -9.62 -18.81 -6.78
CA PRO A 256 -8.36 -19.23 -6.18
C PRO A 256 -7.23 -18.20 -6.26
N LYS A 257 -7.16 -17.41 -7.35
CA LYS A 257 -6.15 -16.35 -7.45
C LYS A 257 -6.49 -15.19 -6.53
N ALA A 258 -7.76 -14.80 -6.45
CA ALA A 258 -8.22 -13.80 -5.49
C ALA A 258 -7.91 -14.23 -4.04
N ALA A 259 -8.13 -15.51 -3.69
CA ALA A 259 -7.79 -16.04 -2.38
C ALA A 259 -6.28 -15.95 -2.07
N GLN A 260 -5.42 -16.28 -3.05
CA GLN A 260 -3.97 -16.08 -2.92
C GLN A 260 -3.59 -14.61 -2.74
N GLU A 261 -4.19 -13.69 -3.50
CA GLU A 261 -3.93 -12.26 -3.36
C GLU A 261 -4.39 -11.72 -2.00
N VAL A 262 -5.58 -12.09 -1.52
CA VAL A 262 -6.07 -11.74 -0.17
C VAL A 262 -5.10 -12.27 0.89
N ALA A 263 -4.69 -13.53 0.78
CA ALA A 263 -3.77 -14.14 1.72
C ALA A 263 -2.41 -13.42 1.79
N LYS A 264 -1.85 -13.02 0.64
CA LYS A 264 -0.60 -12.25 0.57
C LYS A 264 -0.80 -10.82 1.10
N PHE A 265 -1.89 -10.17 0.72
CA PHE A 265 -2.22 -8.82 1.18
C PHE A 265 -2.37 -8.76 2.71
N VAL A 266 -3.09 -9.70 3.32
CA VAL A 266 -3.19 -9.76 4.79
C VAL A 266 -1.82 -9.98 5.46
N ARG A 267 -0.93 -10.76 4.84
CA ARG A 267 0.46 -10.92 5.32
C ARG A 267 1.25 -9.61 5.25
N HIS A 268 1.06 -8.85 4.18
CA HIS A 268 1.65 -7.51 4.00
C HIS A 268 1.23 -6.60 5.15
N GLU A 269 -0.07 -6.46 5.37
CA GLU A 269 -0.59 -5.64 6.46
C GLU A 269 -0.15 -6.15 7.84
N ALA A 270 -0.18 -7.47 8.07
CA ALA A 270 0.29 -8.02 9.34
C ALA A 270 1.77 -7.67 9.62
N PHE A 271 2.64 -7.62 8.61
CA PHE A 271 4.04 -7.22 8.80
C PHE A 271 4.19 -5.76 9.26
N HIS A 272 3.25 -4.87 8.89
CA HIS A 272 3.24 -3.50 9.37
C HIS A 272 3.06 -3.37 10.89
N LEU A 273 2.57 -4.39 11.58
CA LEU A 273 2.59 -4.41 13.04
C LEU A 273 4.02 -4.41 13.63
N TRP A 274 5.04 -4.79 12.86
CA TRP A 274 6.44 -4.71 13.28
C TRP A 274 7.16 -3.50 12.69
N ASN A 275 6.93 -3.17 11.41
CA ASN A 275 7.67 -2.12 10.71
C ASN A 275 6.96 -0.75 10.63
N ARG A 276 5.91 -0.50 11.42
CA ARG A 276 5.24 0.82 11.44
C ARG A 276 6.09 1.98 12.02
N ASN A 277 7.04 1.71 12.91
CA ASN A 277 7.83 2.76 13.56
C ASN A 277 9.12 3.04 12.79
N HIS A 278 9.07 3.97 11.84
CA HIS A 278 10.20 4.38 11.02
C HIS A 278 10.51 5.86 11.19
N ALA A 279 11.78 6.23 10.99
CA ALA A 279 12.20 7.62 10.97
C ALA A 279 11.48 8.42 9.89
N ASP A 280 11.27 9.72 10.13
CA ASP A 280 10.57 10.62 9.19
C ASP A 280 11.20 10.66 7.79
N ASP A 281 12.52 10.47 7.70
CA ASP A 281 13.26 10.48 6.44
C ASP A 281 13.44 9.09 5.81
N ALA A 282 12.90 8.04 6.45
CA ALA A 282 12.94 6.68 5.93
C ALA A 282 12.25 6.63 4.55
N PRO A 283 12.93 6.15 3.50
CA PRO A 283 12.34 6.12 2.17
C PRO A 283 11.21 5.07 2.13
N PRO A 284 10.08 5.36 1.44
CA PRO A 284 8.92 4.46 1.44
C PRO A 284 9.23 3.04 0.97
N TRP A 285 10.22 2.86 0.08
CA TRP A 285 10.61 1.52 -0.39
C TRP A 285 11.10 0.60 0.73
N LEU A 286 11.58 1.15 1.84
CA LEU A 286 12.04 0.37 2.99
C LEU A 286 10.85 -0.20 3.77
N HIS A 287 9.84 0.63 4.03
CA HIS A 287 8.63 0.26 4.76
C HIS A 287 7.73 -0.66 3.93
N GLU A 288 7.30 -0.20 2.76
CA GLU A 288 6.36 -0.90 1.86
C GLU A 288 7.00 -2.10 1.17
N GLY A 289 8.25 -1.95 0.71
CA GLY A 289 8.99 -3.05 0.09
C GLY A 289 9.39 -4.12 1.08
N GLY A 290 9.67 -3.72 2.33
CA GLY A 290 9.87 -4.62 3.47
C GLY A 290 8.66 -5.52 3.69
N ALA A 291 7.48 -4.91 3.84
CA ALA A 291 6.23 -5.63 4.00
C ALA A 291 5.90 -6.53 2.80
N GLU A 292 6.08 -6.04 1.57
CA GLU A 292 5.78 -6.81 0.37
C GLU A 292 6.68 -8.05 0.21
N TYR A 293 7.99 -7.92 0.49
CA TYR A 293 8.89 -9.07 0.42
C TYR A 293 8.69 -10.04 1.60
N ALA A 294 8.43 -9.53 2.80
CA ALA A 294 8.07 -10.36 3.95
C ALA A 294 6.76 -11.14 3.70
N ALA A 295 5.78 -10.52 3.04
CA ALA A 295 4.54 -11.16 2.63
C ALA A 295 4.77 -12.25 1.58
N LEU A 296 5.66 -12.00 0.61
CA LEU A 296 6.05 -12.98 -0.41
C LEU A 296 6.68 -14.22 0.24
N ILE A 297 7.66 -14.05 1.13
CA ILE A 297 8.29 -15.15 1.85
C ILE A 297 7.25 -15.91 2.68
N ALA A 298 6.45 -15.20 3.49
CA ALA A 298 5.43 -15.81 4.34
C ALA A 298 4.39 -16.60 3.53
N ALA A 299 4.02 -16.12 2.35
CA ALA A 299 3.10 -16.83 1.46
C ALA A 299 3.71 -18.12 0.89
N VAL A 300 4.99 -18.10 0.51
CA VAL A 300 5.69 -19.31 0.04
C VAL A 300 5.89 -20.30 1.19
N THR A 301 6.31 -19.83 2.36
CA THR A 301 6.50 -20.66 3.57
C THR A 301 5.21 -21.36 3.99
N ALA A 302 4.07 -20.66 3.92
CA ALA A 302 2.76 -21.21 4.27
C ALA A 302 2.13 -22.09 3.16
N GLY A 303 2.79 -22.25 2.01
CA GLY A 303 2.26 -23.01 0.88
C GLY A 303 1.10 -22.34 0.13
N VAL A 304 0.83 -21.05 0.40
CA VAL A 304 -0.13 -20.24 -0.38
C VAL A 304 0.40 -20.02 -1.79
N LEU A 305 1.71 -19.87 -1.91
CA LEU A 305 2.44 -19.85 -3.17
C LEU A 305 3.45 -20.99 -3.19
N THR A 306 3.64 -21.58 -4.36
CA THR A 306 4.79 -22.44 -4.62
C THR A 306 6.07 -21.62 -4.74
N GLU A 307 7.23 -22.26 -4.60
CA GLU A 307 8.54 -21.63 -4.85
C GLU A 307 8.64 -21.05 -6.28
N ASP A 308 8.04 -21.72 -7.27
CA ASP A 308 8.00 -21.22 -8.64
C ASP A 308 7.13 -19.95 -8.77
N GLU A 309 5.92 -19.94 -8.20
CA GLU A 309 5.07 -18.75 -8.18
C GLU A 309 5.75 -17.58 -7.43
N GLY A 310 6.43 -17.88 -6.32
CA GLY A 310 7.23 -16.93 -5.57
C GLY A 310 8.35 -16.32 -6.41
N ARG A 311 9.14 -17.16 -7.09
CA ARG A 311 10.18 -16.74 -8.04
C ARG A 311 9.61 -15.89 -9.17
N GLN A 312 8.48 -16.28 -9.76
CA GLN A 312 7.86 -15.53 -10.84
C GLN A 312 7.38 -14.15 -10.38
N ARG A 313 6.80 -14.03 -9.17
CA ARG A 313 6.45 -12.73 -8.56
C ARG A 313 7.68 -11.87 -8.34
N LEU A 314 8.72 -12.43 -7.74
CA LEU A 314 10.00 -11.74 -7.52
C LEU A 314 10.62 -11.27 -8.85
N SER A 315 10.61 -12.11 -9.89
CA SER A 315 11.08 -11.74 -11.22
C SER A 315 10.32 -10.57 -11.82
N ARG A 316 9.01 -10.44 -11.55
CA ARG A 316 8.22 -9.28 -11.99
C ARG A 316 8.64 -8.01 -11.26
N HIS A 317 8.87 -8.06 -9.94
CA HIS A 317 9.38 -6.91 -9.18
C HIS A 317 10.75 -6.46 -9.70
N VAL A 318 11.68 -7.40 -9.97
CA VAL A 318 12.99 -7.10 -10.58
C VAL A 318 12.83 -6.41 -11.95
N GLY A 319 12.02 -6.98 -12.84
CA GLY A 319 11.80 -6.42 -14.17
C GLY A 319 11.15 -5.02 -14.13
N ARG A 320 10.15 -4.82 -13.27
CA ARG A 320 9.50 -3.51 -13.11
C ARG A 320 10.41 -2.50 -12.44
N CYS A 321 11.17 -2.86 -11.42
CA CYS A 321 12.14 -1.94 -10.82
C CYS A 321 13.20 -1.50 -11.84
N ARG A 322 13.72 -2.42 -12.65
CA ARG A 322 14.65 -2.10 -13.73
C ARG A 322 14.04 -1.13 -14.74
N LYS A 323 12.80 -1.37 -15.14
CA LYS A 323 12.09 -0.52 -16.09
C LYS A 323 11.92 0.91 -15.57
N HIS A 324 11.53 1.08 -14.31
CA HIS A 324 11.17 2.40 -13.77
C HIS A 324 12.38 3.18 -13.26
N VAL A 325 13.24 2.54 -12.47
CA VAL A 325 14.41 3.23 -11.91
C VAL A 325 15.57 3.24 -12.89
N GLY A 326 15.81 2.16 -13.64
CA GLY A 326 16.99 2.06 -14.51
C GLY A 326 18.27 2.44 -13.74
N GLU A 327 18.94 3.49 -14.22
CA GLU A 327 20.16 4.06 -13.60
C GLU A 327 19.87 5.27 -12.69
N GLN A 328 18.60 5.65 -12.48
CA GLN A 328 18.23 6.74 -11.57
C GLN A 328 18.57 6.41 -10.11
N PRO A 329 18.82 7.40 -9.25
CA PRO A 329 19.06 7.14 -7.82
C PRO A 329 17.84 6.49 -7.16
N MET A 330 18.05 5.55 -6.22
CA MET A 330 16.95 4.97 -5.42
C MET A 330 16.20 6.03 -4.60
N ALA A 331 16.84 7.16 -4.28
CA ALA A 331 16.21 8.31 -3.65
C ALA A 331 15.08 8.96 -4.49
N SER A 332 14.98 8.63 -5.78
CA SER A 332 13.85 9.05 -6.64
C SER A 332 12.59 8.20 -6.45
N VAL A 333 12.70 7.01 -5.83
CA VAL A 333 11.58 6.12 -5.56
C VAL A 333 10.81 6.63 -4.34
N ARG A 334 9.76 7.41 -4.59
CA ARG A 334 8.97 8.10 -3.54
C ARG A 334 7.50 7.71 -3.50
N SER A 335 6.93 7.25 -4.62
CA SER A 335 5.50 6.96 -4.72
C SER A 335 5.21 5.89 -5.78
N GLY A 336 3.94 5.48 -5.86
CA GLY A 336 3.47 4.52 -6.86
C GLY A 336 3.98 3.08 -6.64
N SER A 337 3.82 2.25 -7.66
CA SER A 337 4.24 0.84 -7.64
C SER A 337 5.75 0.65 -7.46
N ASP A 338 6.54 1.65 -7.82
CA ASP A 338 8.01 1.57 -7.81
C ASP A 338 8.56 1.41 -6.38
N VAL A 339 7.85 1.98 -5.41
CA VAL A 339 8.13 1.82 -3.97
C VAL A 339 8.13 0.35 -3.59
N TYR A 340 7.13 -0.40 -4.02
CA TYR A 340 7.00 -1.83 -3.76
C TYR A 340 7.98 -2.63 -4.62
N ASP A 341 8.04 -2.36 -5.93
CA ASP A 341 8.86 -3.13 -6.86
C ASP A 341 10.34 -3.03 -6.54
N CYS A 342 10.87 -1.81 -6.36
CA CYS A 342 12.26 -1.62 -6.02
C CYS A 342 12.57 -1.92 -4.57
N GLY A 343 11.62 -1.69 -3.66
CA GLY A 343 11.76 -2.10 -2.27
C GLY A 343 11.93 -3.61 -2.13
N VAL A 344 11.09 -4.41 -2.81
CA VAL A 344 11.22 -5.88 -2.87
C VAL A 344 12.59 -6.30 -3.40
N VAL A 345 13.11 -5.64 -4.44
CA VAL A 345 14.45 -5.94 -4.95
C VAL A 345 15.51 -5.71 -3.87
N VAL A 346 15.48 -4.56 -3.17
CA VAL A 346 16.45 -4.28 -2.10
C VAL A 346 16.38 -5.34 -0.99
N GLN A 347 15.17 -5.69 -0.55
CA GLN A 347 14.94 -6.70 0.50
C GLN A 347 15.41 -8.09 0.07
N TRP A 348 15.15 -8.48 -1.18
CA TRP A 348 15.62 -9.75 -1.73
C TRP A 348 17.15 -9.82 -1.82
N LEU A 349 17.81 -8.74 -2.25
CA LEU A 349 19.28 -8.70 -2.28
C LEU A 349 19.88 -8.82 -0.87
N ALA A 350 19.24 -8.21 0.13
CA ALA A 350 19.62 -8.39 1.52
C ALA A 350 19.39 -9.83 2.01
N ASP A 351 18.29 -10.45 1.60
CA ASP A 351 17.98 -11.86 1.92
C ASP A 351 19.00 -12.84 1.33
N LEU A 352 19.46 -12.60 0.09
CA LEU A 352 20.52 -13.40 -0.54
C LEU A 352 21.83 -13.35 0.25
N GLU A 353 22.17 -12.19 0.82
CA GLU A 353 23.36 -12.03 1.68
C GLU A 353 23.14 -12.71 3.04
N ALA A 354 21.99 -12.45 3.69
CA ALA A 354 21.66 -13.00 4.99
C ALA A 354 21.67 -14.53 5.00
N ARG A 355 21.22 -15.17 3.91
CA ARG A 355 21.21 -16.64 3.76
C ARG A 355 22.60 -17.26 3.65
N ARG A 356 23.70 -16.50 3.49
CA ARG A 356 25.03 -17.10 3.40
C ARG A 356 25.65 -17.33 4.78
N PRO A 357 26.40 -18.45 4.98
CA PRO A 357 26.74 -19.48 3.99
C PRO A 357 25.76 -20.66 3.89
N ASN A 358 24.87 -20.89 4.85
CA ASN A 358 24.15 -22.16 5.03
C ASN A 358 22.61 -22.10 4.88
N GLY A 359 22.04 -20.92 4.62
CA GLY A 359 20.60 -20.73 4.37
C GLY A 359 19.75 -20.64 5.63
N GLU A 360 20.35 -20.64 6.83
CA GLU A 360 19.63 -20.66 8.11
C GLU A 360 19.03 -19.32 8.49
N ARG A 361 19.60 -18.21 8.01
CA ARG A 361 19.13 -16.85 8.25
C ARG A 361 18.36 -16.32 7.04
N SER A 362 17.42 -15.42 7.28
CA SER A 362 16.65 -14.71 6.26
C SER A 362 16.74 -13.19 6.49
N VAL A 363 16.19 -12.40 5.57
CA VAL A 363 15.99 -10.97 5.78
C VAL A 363 15.10 -10.66 6.98
N LEU A 364 14.25 -11.59 7.42
CA LEU A 364 13.44 -11.38 8.63
C LEU A 364 14.34 -11.37 9.88
N ALA A 365 15.38 -12.21 9.93
CA ALA A 365 16.38 -12.13 10.99
C ALA A 365 17.14 -10.78 10.97
N LEU A 366 17.37 -10.21 9.78
CA LEU A 366 17.93 -8.86 9.66
C LEU A 366 16.95 -7.80 10.19
N TRP A 367 15.67 -7.91 9.83
CA TRP A 367 14.62 -7.02 10.35
C TRP A 367 14.51 -7.09 11.87
N ALA A 368 14.67 -8.28 12.48
CA ALA A 368 14.73 -8.42 13.93
C ALA A 368 15.82 -7.52 14.54
N GLU A 369 17.04 -7.55 13.99
CA GLU A 369 18.16 -6.72 14.44
C GLU A 369 17.96 -5.23 14.18
N VAL A 370 17.33 -4.86 13.06
CA VAL A 370 17.01 -3.45 12.75
C VAL A 370 15.99 -2.90 13.73
N LEU A 371 14.95 -3.69 14.05
CA LEU A 371 13.88 -3.29 14.96
C LEU A 371 14.32 -3.30 16.43
N GLU A 372 15.26 -4.16 16.81
CA GLU A 372 15.88 -4.16 18.13
C GLU A 372 16.76 -2.92 18.35
N GLY A 373 17.48 -2.50 17.31
CA GLY A 373 18.33 -1.31 17.36
C GLY A 373 17.61 0.03 17.15
N ALA A 374 16.31 0.02 16.82
CA ALA A 374 15.53 1.22 16.57
C ALA A 374 15.15 1.91 17.90
N ASP A 375 15.32 3.23 17.98
CA ASP A 375 14.84 4.00 19.11
C ASP A 375 13.30 4.03 19.09
N ALA A 376 12.66 3.95 20.27
CA ALA A 376 11.21 3.96 20.35
C ALA A 376 10.58 5.26 19.83
N ARG A 377 11.31 6.38 19.86
CA ARG A 377 10.89 7.71 19.37
C ARG A 377 11.24 7.92 17.91
N ASP A 378 12.44 7.54 17.50
CA ASP A 378 12.95 7.87 16.17
C ASP A 378 12.73 6.76 15.12
N GLY A 379 12.38 5.54 15.55
CA GLY A 379 12.14 4.41 14.66
C GLY A 379 13.40 3.90 13.95
N TYR A 380 13.22 3.06 12.92
CA TYR A 380 14.32 2.59 12.07
C TYR A 380 14.55 3.52 10.86
N SER A 381 15.76 3.50 10.29
CA SER A 381 16.12 4.30 9.11
C SER A 381 16.70 3.44 7.98
N ALA A 382 16.84 4.03 6.79
CA ALA A 382 17.54 3.35 5.70
C ALA A 382 19.01 3.06 6.03
N ALA A 383 19.67 3.94 6.80
CA ALA A 383 21.05 3.70 7.23
C ALA A 383 21.13 2.46 8.13
N SER A 384 20.27 2.36 9.16
CA SER A 384 20.30 1.22 10.09
C SER A 384 20.01 -0.12 9.40
N PHE A 385 19.14 -0.12 8.38
CA PHE A 385 18.90 -1.27 7.52
C PHE A 385 20.10 -1.60 6.63
N LEU A 386 20.64 -0.63 5.88
CA LEU A 386 21.71 -0.87 4.91
C LEU A 386 23.03 -1.30 5.56
N ASP A 387 23.30 -0.88 6.79
CA ASP A 387 24.45 -1.33 7.57
C ASP A 387 24.43 -2.85 7.83
N ARG A 388 23.24 -3.48 7.78
CA ARG A 388 23.04 -4.92 7.99
C ARG A 388 22.72 -5.68 6.69
N ALA A 389 22.25 -4.98 5.66
CA ALA A 389 21.76 -5.56 4.40
C ALA A 389 22.84 -6.22 3.53
N GLY A 390 24.11 -6.00 3.85
CA GLY A 390 25.23 -6.56 3.11
C GLY A 390 25.52 -5.81 1.79
N PRO A 391 26.65 -6.14 1.15
CA PRO A 391 27.20 -5.33 0.06
C PRO A 391 26.32 -5.34 -1.20
N LEU A 392 25.58 -6.42 -1.48
CA LEU A 392 24.72 -6.47 -2.67
C LEU A 392 23.57 -5.45 -2.63
N ALA A 393 22.83 -5.39 -1.52
CA ALA A 393 21.77 -4.42 -1.31
C ALA A 393 22.31 -2.99 -1.20
N GLN A 394 23.41 -2.80 -0.46
CA GLN A 394 24.06 -1.50 -0.31
C GLN A 394 24.54 -0.95 -1.67
N ALA A 395 25.19 -1.77 -2.49
CA ALA A 395 25.66 -1.38 -3.82
C ALA A 395 24.48 -1.03 -4.74
N PHE A 396 23.38 -1.79 -4.67
CA PHE A 396 22.17 -1.51 -5.46
C PHE A 396 21.58 -0.14 -5.13
N VAL A 397 21.48 0.21 -3.84
CA VAL A 397 20.89 1.49 -3.41
C VAL A 397 21.80 2.68 -3.72
N THR A 398 23.12 2.52 -3.55
CA THR A 398 24.09 3.63 -3.64
C THR A 398 24.65 3.85 -5.05
N THR A 399 24.75 2.81 -5.87
CA THR A 399 25.27 2.92 -7.25
C THR A 399 24.16 3.38 -8.17
N THR A 400 24.45 4.32 -9.08
CA THR A 400 23.56 4.69 -10.18
C THR A 400 24.01 4.02 -11.46
N ALA A 401 25.15 4.46 -12.03
CA ALA A 401 25.66 3.99 -13.31
C ALA A 401 26.19 2.54 -13.26
N GLY A 402 25.73 1.72 -14.20
CA GLY A 402 26.08 0.32 -14.31
C GLY A 402 25.48 -0.55 -13.21
N ARG A 403 24.46 -0.06 -12.48
CA ARG A 403 23.82 -0.79 -11.36
C ARG A 403 23.35 -2.17 -11.80
N TRP A 404 22.57 -2.22 -12.89
CA TRP A 404 21.97 -3.48 -13.36
C TRP A 404 23.02 -4.42 -13.94
N THR A 405 23.99 -3.92 -14.71
CA THR A 405 25.10 -4.73 -15.22
C THR A 405 25.91 -5.36 -14.10
N SER A 406 26.21 -4.58 -13.05
CA SER A 406 26.95 -5.06 -11.87
C SER A 406 26.14 -6.10 -11.09
N LEU A 407 24.83 -5.87 -10.94
CA LEU A 407 23.93 -6.80 -10.29
C LEU A 407 23.83 -8.13 -11.05
N GLU A 408 23.62 -8.08 -12.38
CA GLU A 408 23.57 -9.27 -13.24
C GLU A 408 24.85 -10.12 -13.15
N ALA A 409 26.02 -9.47 -13.04
CA ALA A 409 27.30 -10.17 -12.87
C ALA A 409 27.48 -10.77 -11.47
N ALA A 410 26.86 -10.19 -10.43
CA ALA A 410 26.98 -10.63 -9.05
C ALA A 410 26.04 -11.81 -8.72
N LEU A 411 24.78 -11.75 -9.18
CA LEU A 411 23.71 -12.69 -8.83
C LEU A 411 24.04 -14.18 -9.02
N PRO A 412 24.74 -14.64 -10.08
CA PRO A 412 25.12 -16.04 -10.22
C PRO A 412 25.94 -16.60 -9.05
N LYS A 413 26.72 -15.76 -8.36
CA LYS A 413 27.50 -16.15 -7.17
C LYS A 413 26.62 -16.49 -5.96
N TYR A 414 25.35 -16.09 -6.01
CA TYR A 414 24.32 -16.36 -5.00
C TYR A 414 23.34 -17.47 -5.46
N GLY A 415 23.69 -18.23 -6.50
CA GLY A 415 22.85 -19.32 -7.03
C GLY A 415 21.65 -18.83 -7.84
N VAL A 416 21.62 -17.55 -8.22
CA VAL A 416 20.54 -16.97 -9.03
C VAL A 416 20.84 -17.17 -10.52
N GLY A 417 19.88 -17.77 -11.22
CA GLY A 417 19.91 -17.91 -12.67
C GLY A 417 19.15 -16.77 -13.33
N LEU A 418 19.70 -16.24 -14.41
CA LEU A 418 19.16 -15.10 -15.14
C LEU A 418 18.89 -15.48 -16.60
N SER A 419 17.88 -14.87 -17.20
CA SER A 419 17.65 -14.85 -18.64
C SER A 419 17.27 -13.44 -19.07
N SER A 420 17.91 -12.97 -20.14
CA SER A 420 17.56 -11.73 -20.83
C SER A 420 16.67 -11.95 -22.04
N THR A 421 16.06 -13.14 -22.17
CA THR A 421 15.16 -13.46 -23.29
C THR A 421 13.80 -12.82 -23.05
N PRO A 422 13.37 -11.88 -23.90
CA PRO A 422 12.06 -11.24 -23.79
C PRO A 422 10.92 -12.21 -24.07
N THR A 423 9.86 -12.11 -23.30
CA THR A 423 8.64 -12.91 -23.45
C THR A 423 7.70 -12.31 -24.50
N ALA A 424 6.65 -13.04 -24.90
CA ALA A 424 5.60 -12.48 -25.75
C ALA A 424 4.93 -11.25 -25.12
N ASP A 425 4.82 -11.22 -23.80
CA ASP A 425 4.23 -10.10 -23.05
C ASP A 425 5.12 -8.86 -23.10
N ASP A 426 6.44 -9.03 -23.05
CA ASP A 426 7.40 -7.93 -23.18
C ASP A 426 7.34 -7.30 -24.57
N HIS A 427 7.30 -8.13 -25.61
CA HIS A 427 7.13 -7.65 -26.99
C HIS A 427 5.78 -6.95 -27.18
N ARG A 428 4.69 -7.51 -26.64
CA ARG A 428 3.36 -6.91 -26.69
C ARG A 428 3.35 -5.54 -26.00
N ALA A 429 3.89 -5.46 -24.79
CA ALA A 429 3.96 -4.23 -24.02
C ALA A 429 4.77 -3.15 -24.76
N ALA A 430 5.93 -3.52 -25.33
CA ALA A 430 6.77 -2.62 -26.10
C ALA A 430 6.03 -2.07 -27.34
N VAL A 431 5.37 -2.95 -28.12
CA VAL A 431 4.56 -2.56 -29.29
C VAL A 431 3.47 -1.58 -28.88
N LEU A 432 2.65 -1.93 -27.89
CA LEU A 432 1.48 -1.14 -27.51
C LEU A 432 1.88 0.21 -26.92
N GLN A 433 2.86 0.24 -26.02
CA GLN A 433 3.33 1.49 -25.41
C GLN A 433 3.98 2.41 -26.44
N HIS A 434 4.74 1.87 -27.39
CA HIS A 434 5.34 2.65 -28.46
C HIS A 434 4.26 3.27 -29.36
N LEU A 435 3.32 2.46 -29.88
CA LEU A 435 2.27 2.94 -30.79
C LEU A 435 1.32 3.93 -30.13
N MET A 436 0.93 3.70 -28.87
CA MET A 436 0.11 4.66 -28.13
C MET A 436 0.86 5.97 -27.88
N ARG A 437 2.15 5.93 -27.52
CA ARG A 437 2.94 7.16 -27.33
C ARG A 437 3.03 8.00 -28.61
N VAL A 438 3.24 7.34 -29.75
CA VAL A 438 3.28 8.00 -31.06
C VAL A 438 1.91 8.62 -31.42
N ALA A 439 0.81 7.93 -31.12
CA ALA A 439 -0.53 8.39 -31.48
C ALA A 439 -1.14 9.44 -30.53
N CYS A 440 -0.83 9.34 -29.24
CA CYS A 440 -1.44 10.14 -28.16
C CYS A 440 -0.64 11.37 -27.78
N GLY A 441 0.67 11.39 -28.06
CA GLY A 441 1.57 12.38 -27.50
C GLY A 441 1.66 12.27 -25.96
N PRO A 442 1.91 13.39 -25.25
CA PRO A 442 1.96 13.38 -23.79
C PRO A 442 0.55 13.19 -23.19
N GLY A 443 0.37 12.12 -22.43
CA GLY A 443 -0.89 11.81 -21.77
C GLY A 443 -0.89 10.43 -21.12
N PRO A 444 -1.87 10.13 -20.25
CA PRO A 444 -2.04 8.78 -19.71
C PRO A 444 -2.44 7.83 -20.84
N ILE A 445 -1.70 6.73 -20.98
CA ILE A 445 -1.96 5.66 -21.93
C ILE A 445 -1.91 4.32 -21.20
N GLY A 446 -2.81 3.41 -21.55
CA GLY A 446 -2.88 2.08 -20.95
C GLY A 446 -3.48 1.05 -21.88
N TYR A 447 -3.48 -0.22 -21.46
CA TYR A 447 -4.21 -1.27 -22.16
C TYR A 447 -4.57 -2.41 -21.22
N TRP A 448 -5.60 -3.17 -21.59
CA TRP A 448 -6.05 -4.38 -20.92
C TRP A 448 -5.89 -5.55 -21.87
N THR A 449 -5.30 -6.64 -21.38
CA THR A 449 -5.22 -7.90 -22.13
C THR A 449 -6.47 -8.71 -21.82
N GLU A 450 -7.37 -8.81 -22.79
CA GLU A 450 -8.56 -9.64 -22.73
C GLU A 450 -8.25 -11.02 -23.34
N ARG A 451 -9.19 -11.96 -23.20
CA ARG A 451 -9.00 -13.34 -23.68
C ARG A 451 -8.69 -13.43 -25.18
N ASP A 452 -9.30 -12.57 -25.99
CA ASP A 452 -9.27 -12.62 -27.46
C ASP A 452 -8.84 -11.30 -28.12
N HIS A 453 -8.58 -10.25 -27.34
CA HIS A 453 -8.13 -8.95 -27.84
C HIS A 453 -7.37 -8.16 -26.78
N ILE A 454 -6.84 -7.01 -27.20
CA ILE A 454 -6.28 -5.98 -26.33
C ILE A 454 -7.22 -4.78 -26.37
N LYS A 455 -7.77 -4.37 -25.23
CA LYS A 455 -8.53 -3.12 -25.14
C LYS A 455 -7.57 -1.97 -24.81
N LEU A 456 -7.42 -1.01 -25.71
CA LEU A 456 -6.59 0.18 -25.43
C LEU A 456 -7.35 1.14 -24.51
N ASP A 457 -6.61 1.84 -23.65
CA ASP A 457 -7.12 2.92 -22.81
C ASP A 457 -6.47 4.24 -23.24
N THR A 458 -7.07 4.82 -24.28
CA THR A 458 -6.51 5.92 -25.07
C THR A 458 -7.38 7.20 -25.05
N GLY A 459 -8.52 7.19 -24.33
CA GLY A 459 -9.44 8.33 -24.29
C GLY A 459 -9.79 8.90 -25.68
N GLU A 460 -10.16 10.18 -25.75
CA GLU A 460 -10.46 10.87 -27.02
C GLU A 460 -9.26 11.59 -27.64
N HIS A 461 -8.15 11.72 -26.91
CA HIS A 461 -6.99 12.55 -27.31
C HIS A 461 -6.02 11.84 -28.26
N CYS A 462 -6.19 10.54 -28.51
CA CYS A 462 -5.22 9.72 -29.24
C CYS A 462 -5.43 9.60 -30.76
N GLY A 463 -6.10 10.58 -31.37
CA GLY A 463 -6.29 10.65 -32.82
C GLY A 463 -6.88 9.35 -33.39
N ALA A 464 -6.12 8.65 -34.23
CA ALA A 464 -6.54 7.39 -34.85
C ALA A 464 -6.78 6.23 -33.85
N LEU A 465 -6.29 6.35 -32.61
CA LEU A 465 -6.57 5.43 -31.51
C LEU A 465 -7.61 5.97 -30.51
N ALA A 466 -8.34 7.04 -30.81
CA ALA A 466 -9.40 7.55 -29.95
C ALA A 466 -10.53 6.51 -29.74
N GLY A 467 -11.21 6.57 -28.60
CA GLY A 467 -12.39 5.75 -28.30
C GLY A 467 -12.08 4.34 -27.78
N GLN A 468 -10.90 4.11 -27.20
CA GLN A 468 -10.51 2.83 -26.56
C GLN A 468 -10.66 1.59 -27.47
N PRO A 469 -10.03 1.57 -28.66
CA PRO A 469 -10.22 0.49 -29.63
C PRO A 469 -9.78 -0.88 -29.08
N LYS A 470 -10.49 -1.91 -29.51
CA LYS A 470 -10.21 -3.32 -29.18
C LYS A 470 -9.40 -3.95 -30.30
N VAL A 471 -8.09 -4.12 -30.10
CA VAL A 471 -7.11 -4.52 -31.12
C VAL A 471 -6.74 -5.99 -30.97
N THR A 472 -6.72 -6.73 -32.07
CA THR A 472 -6.31 -8.15 -32.11
C THR A 472 -4.94 -8.34 -32.76
N LYS A 473 -4.58 -7.51 -33.75
CA LYS A 473 -3.36 -7.67 -34.54
C LYS A 473 -2.63 -6.37 -34.79
N VAL A 474 -1.31 -6.45 -34.97
CA VAL A 474 -0.44 -5.37 -35.45
C VAL A 474 0.46 -5.91 -36.56
N GLY A 475 0.51 -5.21 -37.69
CA GLY A 475 1.29 -5.67 -38.86
C GLY A 475 0.84 -7.02 -39.41
N GLY A 476 -0.42 -7.42 -39.16
CA GLY A 476 -0.98 -8.72 -39.53
C GLY A 476 -0.71 -9.86 -38.54
N HIS A 477 0.04 -9.63 -37.46
CA HIS A 477 0.37 -10.63 -36.45
C HIS A 477 -0.47 -10.45 -35.19
N SER A 478 -0.89 -11.56 -34.58
CA SER A 478 -1.66 -11.57 -33.33
C SER A 478 -0.82 -10.98 -32.19
N LEU A 479 -1.42 -10.05 -31.45
CA LEU A 479 -0.81 -9.49 -30.24
C LEU A 479 -0.78 -10.51 -29.08
N LEU A 480 -1.69 -11.49 -29.08
CA LEU A 480 -1.77 -12.50 -28.02
C LEU A 480 -0.88 -13.71 -28.30
N GLU A 481 -0.78 -14.14 -29.56
CA GLU A 481 -0.14 -15.41 -29.92
C GLU A 481 1.25 -15.25 -30.54
N SER A 482 1.54 -14.09 -31.14
CA SER A 482 2.73 -13.86 -31.96
C SER A 482 3.28 -12.44 -31.80
N ALA A 483 3.35 -11.97 -30.55
CA ALA A 483 3.73 -10.60 -30.22
C ALA A 483 5.17 -10.25 -30.64
N ASP A 484 6.08 -11.23 -30.64
CA ASP A 484 7.43 -11.13 -31.17
C ASP A 484 7.43 -10.74 -32.66
N ARG A 485 6.57 -11.38 -33.46
CA ARG A 485 6.41 -11.07 -34.88
C ARG A 485 5.75 -9.71 -35.10
N ALA A 486 4.79 -9.36 -34.24
CA ALA A 486 4.19 -8.03 -34.25
C ALA A 486 5.25 -6.96 -33.96
N PHE A 487 6.12 -7.18 -32.97
CA PHE A 487 7.24 -6.30 -32.64
C PHE A 487 8.19 -6.13 -33.83
N ALA A 488 8.66 -7.22 -34.44
CA ALA A 488 9.56 -7.15 -35.60
C ALA A 488 8.93 -6.37 -36.79
N LYS A 489 7.61 -6.47 -36.98
CA LYS A 489 6.91 -5.67 -37.99
C LYS A 489 6.81 -4.19 -37.65
N VAL A 490 6.60 -3.86 -36.37
CA VAL A 490 6.63 -2.46 -35.92
C VAL A 490 8.04 -1.92 -36.11
N GLU A 491 9.06 -2.62 -35.63
CA GLU A 491 10.47 -2.24 -35.78
C GLU A 491 10.85 -1.96 -37.24
N ASP A 492 10.55 -2.88 -38.16
CA ASP A 492 10.78 -2.67 -39.59
C ASP A 492 9.98 -1.49 -40.17
N ALA A 493 8.74 -1.28 -39.73
CA ALA A 493 7.96 -0.13 -40.17
C ALA A 493 8.58 1.19 -39.68
N CYS A 494 8.95 1.26 -38.41
CA CYS A 494 9.52 2.44 -37.76
C CYS A 494 10.90 2.80 -38.28
N ALA A 495 11.77 1.82 -38.49
CA ALA A 495 13.10 2.03 -39.08
C ALA A 495 13.05 2.63 -40.49
N HIS A 496 11.96 2.40 -41.22
CA HIS A 496 11.70 2.93 -42.56
C HIS A 496 10.66 4.05 -42.59
N GLN A 497 10.23 4.57 -41.43
CA GLN A 497 9.23 5.63 -41.30
C GLN A 497 7.91 5.34 -42.06
N ARG A 498 7.48 4.08 -42.04
CA ARG A 498 6.27 3.60 -42.72
C ARG A 498 5.08 3.54 -41.77
N ASN A 499 3.89 3.49 -42.38
CA ASN A 499 2.67 3.24 -41.64
C ASN A 499 2.57 1.76 -41.21
N ILE A 500 2.10 1.53 -39.99
CA ILE A 500 1.75 0.21 -39.46
C ILE A 500 0.22 0.09 -39.30
N ALA A 501 -0.32 -1.08 -39.63
CA ALA A 501 -1.75 -1.35 -39.51
C ALA A 501 -2.06 -2.13 -38.23
N LEU A 502 -3.02 -1.63 -37.45
CA LEU A 502 -3.66 -2.35 -36.35
C LEU A 502 -4.99 -2.90 -36.87
N THR A 503 -5.33 -4.13 -36.50
CA THR A 503 -6.64 -4.73 -36.81
C THR A 503 -7.45 -4.84 -35.54
N THR A 504 -8.65 -4.27 -35.55
CA THR A 504 -9.59 -4.33 -34.44
C THR A 504 -10.36 -5.65 -34.43
N ILE A 505 -11.09 -5.93 -33.35
CA ILE A 505 -11.87 -7.17 -33.18
C ILE A 505 -13.01 -7.31 -34.22
N ASP A 506 -13.54 -6.20 -34.72
CA ASP A 506 -14.52 -6.14 -35.80
C ASP A 506 -13.88 -6.18 -37.20
N GLY A 507 -12.55 -6.32 -37.29
CA GLY A 507 -11.81 -6.41 -38.54
C GLY A 507 -11.46 -5.06 -39.18
N ALA A 508 -11.84 -3.94 -38.58
CA ALA A 508 -11.43 -2.62 -39.07
C ALA A 508 -9.90 -2.45 -38.98
N LYS A 509 -9.35 -1.62 -39.88
CA LYS A 509 -7.91 -1.36 -39.96
C LYS A 509 -7.62 0.09 -39.57
N ILE A 510 -6.88 0.27 -38.49
CA ILE A 510 -6.34 1.57 -38.07
C ILE A 510 -4.92 1.67 -38.60
N ARG A 511 -4.56 2.79 -39.24
CA ARG A 511 -3.19 3.04 -39.72
C ARG A 511 -2.53 4.09 -38.86
N LEU A 512 -1.34 3.79 -38.35
CA LEU A 512 -0.51 4.74 -37.60
C LEU A 512 0.80 4.96 -38.34
N SER A 513 1.28 6.20 -38.35
CA SER A 513 2.66 6.49 -38.71
C SER A 513 3.60 5.96 -37.62
N CYS A 514 4.78 5.48 -37.99
CA CYS A 514 5.83 5.16 -37.03
C CYS A 514 7.09 5.99 -37.31
N PRO A 515 7.20 7.19 -36.73
CA PRO A 515 8.30 8.11 -37.04
C PRO A 515 9.60 7.76 -36.31
N ASP A 516 9.51 7.07 -35.17
CA ASP A 516 10.63 6.80 -34.26
C ASP A 516 10.91 5.31 -34.15
N PRO A 517 12.18 4.88 -34.05
CA PRO A 517 12.50 3.48 -33.78
C PRO A 517 11.86 2.97 -32.49
N ILE A 518 11.38 1.73 -32.52
CA ILE A 518 10.97 1.00 -31.32
C ILE A 518 12.19 0.33 -30.71
N THR A 519 12.26 0.31 -29.37
CA THR A 519 13.26 -0.46 -28.64
C THR A 519 12.55 -1.45 -27.72
N LEU A 520 13.09 -2.65 -27.65
CA LEU A 520 12.66 -3.62 -26.66
C LEU A 520 13.38 -3.28 -25.34
N PRO A 521 12.66 -3.05 -24.24
CA PRO A 521 13.32 -2.79 -22.97
C PRO A 521 14.17 -4.01 -22.58
N SER A 522 15.32 -3.76 -21.96
CA SER A 522 16.16 -4.83 -21.44
C SER A 522 15.38 -5.57 -20.34
N VAL A 523 15.05 -6.83 -20.60
CA VAL A 523 14.35 -7.68 -19.64
C VAL A 523 15.34 -8.44 -18.77
N LEU A 524 14.97 -8.67 -17.52
CA LEU A 524 15.70 -9.56 -16.63
C LEU A 524 14.72 -10.52 -15.98
N THR A 525 14.77 -11.78 -16.38
CA THR A 525 13.95 -12.85 -15.82
C THR A 525 14.79 -13.74 -14.90
N LEU A 526 14.28 -14.01 -13.71
CA LEU A 526 14.90 -14.95 -12.78
C LEU A 526 14.50 -16.38 -13.17
N THR A 527 15.45 -17.16 -13.70
CA THR A 527 15.23 -18.57 -14.06
C THR A 527 15.48 -19.53 -12.91
N ARG A 528 16.20 -19.06 -11.88
CA ARG A 528 16.50 -19.81 -10.66
C ARG A 528 16.76 -18.82 -9.53
N VAL A 529 16.25 -19.10 -8.34
CA VAL A 529 16.59 -18.39 -7.11
C VAL A 529 16.81 -19.42 -6.00
N PRO A 530 17.63 -19.12 -4.97
CA PRO A 530 17.60 -19.88 -3.73
C PRO A 530 16.17 -19.97 -3.18
N LYS A 531 15.92 -21.03 -2.40
CA LYS A 531 14.62 -21.28 -1.76
C LYS A 531 14.14 -20.04 -1.00
N LEU A 532 12.92 -19.59 -1.26
CA LEU A 532 12.33 -18.42 -0.61
C LEU A 532 11.77 -18.78 0.78
N ALA A 533 11.11 -19.94 0.92
CA ALA A 533 10.54 -20.31 2.21
C ALA A 533 11.60 -20.39 3.32
N THR A 534 11.20 -19.95 4.52
CA THR A 534 12.01 -20.00 5.75
C THR A 534 11.46 -21.07 6.71
N GLY A 535 12.31 -21.55 7.62
CA GLY A 535 11.92 -22.54 8.61
C GLY A 535 11.66 -23.97 8.08
N PRO A 536 11.36 -24.93 8.97
CA PRO A 536 10.85 -26.24 8.56
C PRO A 536 9.48 -26.05 7.92
N ALA A 537 9.29 -26.59 6.71
CA ALA A 537 8.02 -26.46 5.99
C ALA A 537 6.87 -26.90 6.90
N SER A 538 6.00 -25.96 7.26
CA SER A 538 4.74 -26.31 7.91
C SER A 538 3.98 -27.24 6.97
N ALA A 539 3.34 -28.28 7.49
CA ALA A 539 2.55 -29.18 6.66
C ALA A 539 1.57 -28.35 5.82
N PRO A 540 1.42 -28.62 4.50
CA PRO A 540 0.52 -27.88 3.66
C PRO A 540 -0.87 -27.89 4.30
N LEU A 541 -1.43 -26.69 4.47
CA LEU A 541 -2.78 -26.54 4.99
C LEU A 541 -3.73 -27.28 4.06
N SER A 542 -4.46 -28.25 4.60
CA SER A 542 -5.51 -28.97 3.89
C SER A 542 -6.45 -27.94 3.27
N THR A 543 -6.56 -27.97 1.94
CA THR A 543 -7.54 -27.16 1.21
C THR A 543 -8.94 -27.58 1.71
N PRO A 544 -9.83 -26.63 2.06
CA PRO A 544 -11.20 -26.96 2.43
C PRO A 544 -11.97 -27.59 1.26
#